data_AF-A0A382Y4P9-F1
#
_entry.id   AF-A0A382Y4P9-F1
#
_cell.length_a   1.000
_cell.length_b   1.000
_cell.length_c   1.000
_cell.angle_alpha   90.00
_cell.angle_beta   90.00
_cell.angle_gamma   90.00
#
_symmetry.space_group_name_H-M   'P 1'
#
loop_
_entity.id
_entity.type
_entity.pdbx_description
1 polymer ?
#
loop_
_entity_poly.entity_id
_entity_poly.type
_entity_poly.pdbx_seq_one_letter_code
_entity_poly.pdbx_strand_id
1 'polypeptide(L)' 'MLDQLNEQLIKKGDDCVVFDYDCREGICGTCSLVINGYPHGEKNATATCQLYMRD' A
#
# COMPACT_ATOMS: atom_id res chain seq x y z
N MET A 1 0.77 2.16 -5.20
CA MET A 1 1.77 1.12 -4.93
C MET A 1 1.21 -0.26 -5.25
N LEU A 2 0.25 -0.79 -4.49
CA LEU A 2 -0.37 -2.10 -4.78
C LEU A 2 -1.38 -2.08 -5.93
N ASP A 3 -2.07 -0.96 -6.17
CA ASP A 3 -2.95 -0.83 -7.35
C ASP A 3 -2.17 -1.03 -8.66
N GLN A 4 -0.99 -0.40 -8.77
CA GLN A 4 -0.12 -0.52 -9.94
C GLN A 4 0.45 -1.94 -10.10
N LEU A 5 0.69 -2.65 -8.99
CA LEU A 5 1.07 -4.06 -9.03
C LEU A 5 -0.10 -4.91 -9.55
N ASN A 6 -1.31 -4.69 -9.03
CA ASN A 6 -2.51 -5.42 -9.46
C ASN A 6 -2.79 -5.20 -10.95
N GLU A 7 -2.62 -3.99 -11.48
CA GLU A 7 -2.71 -3.74 -12.93
C GLU A 7 -1.73 -4.61 -13.75
N GLN A 8 -0.52 -4.87 -13.23
CA GLN A 8 0.44 -5.75 -13.90
C GLN A 8 0.04 -7.22 -13.79
N LEU A 9 -0.48 -7.66 -12.64
CA LEU A 9 -0.95 -9.04 -12.43
C LEU A 9 -2.15 -9.35 -13.34
N ILE A 10 -3.11 -8.44 -13.44
CA ILE A 10 -4.26 -8.55 -14.34
C ILE A 10 -3.81 -8.72 -15.80
N LYS A 11 -2.82 -7.94 -16.25
CA LYS A 11 -2.28 -8.06 -17.62
C LYS A 11 -1.58 -9.38 -17.89
N LYS A 12 -1.05 -10.03 -16.85
CA LYS A 12 -0.41 -11.34 -16.93
C LYS A 12 -1.40 -12.50 -16.81
N GLY A 13 -2.64 -12.23 -16.39
CA GLY A 13 -3.64 -13.25 -16.07
C GLY A 13 -3.41 -13.89 -14.70
N ASP A 14 -2.66 -13.23 -13.82
CA ASP A 14 -2.36 -13.70 -12.47
C ASP A 14 -3.37 -13.17 -11.44
N ASP A 15 -3.44 -13.84 -10.29
CA ASP A 15 -4.29 -13.43 -9.17
C ASP A 15 -3.86 -12.09 -8.58
N CYS A 16 -4.86 -11.25 -8.26
CA CYS A 16 -4.64 -9.96 -7.63
C CYS A 16 -4.36 -10.09 -6.13
N VAL A 17 -3.59 -9.14 -5.60
CA VAL A 17 -3.42 -8.98 -4.15
C VAL A 17 -4.60 -8.18 -3.62
N VAL A 18 -5.38 -8.80 -2.73
CA VAL A 18 -6.48 -8.14 -2.01
C VAL A 18 -5.92 -7.53 -0.72
N PHE A 19 -6.25 -6.26 -0.49
CA PHE A 19 -5.84 -5.53 0.70
C PHE A 19 -6.93 -4.51 1.06
N ASP A 20 -7.04 -4.21 2.35
CA ASP A 20 -7.99 -3.22 2.83
C ASP A 20 -7.50 -1.80 2.50
N TYR A 21 -8.40 -0.98 1.96
CA TYR A 21 -8.17 0.44 1.72
C TYR A 21 -9.47 1.22 1.84
N ASP A 22 -9.37 2.51 2.20
CA ASP A 22 -10.52 3.41 2.31
C ASP A 22 -10.10 4.86 1.99
N CYS A 23 -9.93 5.73 3.00
CA CYS A 23 -9.81 7.19 2.78
C CYS A 23 -8.58 7.66 1.96
N ARG A 24 -7.49 6.89 1.89
CA ARG A 24 -6.20 7.28 1.26
C ARG A 24 -5.61 8.63 1.74
N GLU A 25 -6.06 9.14 2.88
CA GLU A 25 -5.67 10.44 3.43
C GLU A 25 -4.91 10.31 4.77
N GLY A 26 -4.67 9.09 5.24
CA GLY A 26 -3.99 8.81 6.51
C GLY A 26 -4.89 8.87 7.76
N ILE A 27 -6.21 8.91 7.58
CA ILE A 27 -7.18 9.12 8.68
C ILE A 27 -7.80 7.81 9.20
N CYS A 28 -8.26 6.93 8.30
CA CYS A 28 -9.08 5.76 8.65
C CYS A 28 -8.33 4.57 9.29
N GLY A 29 -7.00 4.48 9.14
CA GLY A 29 -6.21 3.33 9.62
C GLY A 29 -6.31 2.04 8.78
N THR A 30 -7.17 1.98 7.77
CA THR A 30 -7.44 0.77 6.97
C THR A 30 -6.21 0.26 6.19
N CYS A 31 -5.31 1.15 5.75
CA CYS A 31 -4.14 0.79 4.94
C CYS A 31 -2.95 0.19 5.72
N SER A 32 -3.20 -0.48 6.86
CA SER A 32 -2.17 -0.96 7.78
C SER A 32 -1.32 -2.12 7.23
N LEU A 33 -0.25 -1.79 6.49
CA LEU A 33 0.69 -2.76 5.92
C LEU A 33 2.04 -2.71 6.64
N VAL A 34 2.77 -3.83 6.61
CA VAL A 34 4.17 -3.91 6.99
C VAL A 34 5.01 -3.83 5.72
N ILE A 35 5.88 -2.82 5.62
CA ILE A 35 6.72 -2.56 4.44
C ILE A 35 8.18 -2.69 4.86
N ASN A 36 8.92 -3.61 4.24
CA ASN A 36 10.33 -3.88 4.53
C ASN A 36 10.62 -4.14 6.02
N GLY A 37 9.68 -4.78 6.73
CA GLY A 37 9.78 -5.07 8.16
C GLY A 37 9.34 -3.95 9.10
N TYR A 38 8.96 -2.78 8.57
CA TYR A 38 8.48 -1.64 9.36
C TYR A 38 6.96 -1.49 9.22
N PRO A 39 6.20 -1.39 10.34
CA PRO A 39 4.80 -1.01 10.30
C PRO A 39 4.64 0.35 9.63
N HIS A 40 3.79 0.43 8.60
CA HIS A 40 3.54 1.65 7.80
C HIS A 40 4.74 2.19 7.00
N GLY A 41 5.86 1.45 6.96
CA GLY A 41 7.11 1.87 6.31
C GLY A 41 8.07 2.59 7.25
N GLU A 42 9.23 2.98 6.72
CA GLU A 42 10.33 3.55 7.52
C GLU A 42 10.09 4.99 8.00
N LYS A 43 9.17 5.72 7.35
CA LYS A 43 8.91 7.12 7.66
C LYS A 43 8.10 7.24 8.95
N ASN A 44 8.62 8.01 9.90
CA ASN A 44 7.91 8.31 11.14
C ASN A 44 6.62 9.11 10.87
N ALA A 45 5.61 8.88 11.72
CA ALA A 45 4.33 9.60 11.70
C ALA A 45 3.64 9.63 10.32
N THR A 46 3.81 8.57 9.53
CA THR A 46 3.27 8.45 8.17
C THR A 46 2.39 7.20 8.09
N ALA A 47 1.20 7.31 7.51
CA ALA A 47 0.38 6.16 7.17
C ALA A 47 0.85 5.55 5.84
N THR A 48 0.65 4.25 5.63
CA THR A 48 1.04 3.56 4.40
C THR A 48 0.56 4.27 3.12
N CYS A 49 -0.67 4.78 3.11
CA CYS A 49 -1.24 5.47 1.94
C CYS A 49 -0.59 6.82 1.62
N GLN A 50 0.17 7.40 2.56
CA GLN A 50 0.94 8.63 2.38
C GLN A 50 2.43 8.35 2.12
N LEU A 51 2.84 7.08 2.13
CA LEU A 51 4.22 6.70 1.88
C LEU A 51 4.55 6.78 0.38
N TYR A 52 5.45 7.70 0.02
CA TYR A 52 6.01 7.78 -1.32
C TYR A 52 7.14 6.76 -1.49
N MET A 53 7.02 5.91 -2.52
CA MET A 53 7.93 4.76 -2.76
C MET A 53 9.21 5.10 -3.54
N ARG A 54 9.39 6.36 -3.94
CA ARG A 54 10.50 6.80 -4.80
C ARG A 54 11.49 7.73 -4.09
N ASP A 55 11.36 7.86 -2.77
CA ASP A 55 12.36 8.55 -1.94
C ASP A 55 13.35 7.52 -1.38
#